data_AF-A0A7S0A1U2-F1
#
_entry.id   AF-A0A7S0A1U2-F1
#
_cell.length_a   1.000
_cell.length_b   1.000
_cell.length_c   1.000
_cell.angle_alpha   90.00
_cell.angle_beta   90.00
_cell.angle_gamma   90.00
#
_symmetry.space_group_name_H-M   'P 1'
#
loop_
_entity.id
_entity.type
_entity.pdbx_description
1 polymer ?
#
loop_
_entity_poly.entity_id
_entity_poly.type
_entity_poly.pdbx_seq_one_letter_code
_entity_poly.pdbx_strand_id
1 'polypeptide(L)'
;MSGSFDGTIKAWGADNGNLMASSEPHGNLGIVSMCLSSDTADTPLILCGLENGCISVRNILQTQNAPAFTLLLYLNEYYSSHSLHNAIKCIVSGPSNTFYSCGDDGKMIVWQITGQLV
;
A
#
# COMPACT_ATOMS: atom_id res chain seq x y z
N MET A 1 0.28 -7.18 -10.39
CA MET A 1 1.06 -6.02 -9.92
C MET A 1 2.19 -6.51 -9.05
N SER A 2 3.30 -5.77 -8.99
CA SER A 2 4.45 -6.10 -8.15
C SER A 2 4.97 -4.87 -7.44
N GLY A 3 5.40 -5.03 -6.20
CA GLY A 3 6.17 -4.05 -5.45
C GLY A 3 7.62 -4.51 -5.38
N SER A 4 8.55 -3.58 -5.36
CA SER A 4 9.98 -3.87 -5.36
C SER A 4 10.68 -3.24 -4.16
N PHE A 5 11.84 -3.80 -3.82
CA PHE A 5 12.73 -3.22 -2.81
C PHE A 5 13.34 -1.87 -3.25
N ASP A 6 13.25 -1.52 -4.53
CA ASP A 6 13.57 -0.17 -5.02
C ASP A 6 12.46 0.86 -4.70
N GLY A 7 11.36 0.46 -4.04
CA GLY A 7 10.26 1.33 -3.67
C GLY A 7 9.28 1.64 -4.81
N THR A 8 9.40 0.97 -5.95
CA THR A 8 8.48 1.11 -7.08
C THR A 8 7.35 0.10 -7.06
N ILE A 9 6.20 0.51 -7.60
CA ILE A 9 5.06 -0.35 -7.92
C ILE A 9 4.95 -0.44 -9.43
N LYS A 10 4.78 -1.66 -9.94
CA LYS A 10 4.61 -1.93 -11.37
C LYS A 10 3.32 -2.70 -11.63
N ALA A 11 2.62 -2.29 -12.68
CA ALA A 11 1.49 -3.02 -13.24
C ALA A 11 1.87 -3.64 -14.57
N TRP A 12 1.36 -4.84 -14.81
CA TRP A 12 1.71 -5.69 -15.93
C TRP A 12 0.43 -6.17 -16.61
N GLY A 13 0.43 -6.22 -17.95
CA GLY A 13 -0.68 -6.76 -18.72
C GLY A 13 -0.81 -8.25 -18.46
N ALA A 14 -1.98 -8.70 -18.02
CA ALA A 14 -2.20 -10.11 -17.70
C ALA A 14 -2.20 -11.02 -18.95
N ASP A 15 -2.53 -10.44 -20.10
CA ASP A 15 -2.62 -11.08 -21.41
C ASP A 15 -1.26 -11.24 -22.09
N ASN A 16 -0.38 -10.24 -21.96
CA ASN A 16 0.84 -10.11 -22.75
C ASN A 16 2.13 -9.97 -21.91
N GLY A 17 2.03 -9.77 -20.60
CA GLY A 17 3.17 -9.59 -19.69
C GLY A 17 3.88 -8.24 -19.84
N ASN A 18 3.40 -7.33 -20.68
CA ASN A 18 4.04 -6.03 -20.89
C ASN A 18 3.87 -5.13 -19.67
N LEU A 19 4.89 -4.32 -19.38
CA LEU A 19 4.82 -3.28 -18.36
C LEU A 19 3.82 -2.21 -18.80
N MET A 20 2.73 -2.03 -18.06
CA MET A 20 1.68 -1.06 -18.36
C MET A 20 1.91 0.27 -17.65
N ALA A 21 2.38 0.22 -16.41
CA ALA A 21 2.64 1.40 -15.60
C ALA A 21 3.71 1.11 -14.54
N SER A 22 4.48 2.14 -14.17
CA SER A 22 5.45 2.11 -13.09
C SER A 22 5.31 3.39 -12.27
N SER A 23 5.37 3.27 -10.95
CA SER A 23 5.58 4.43 -10.09
C SER A 23 7.05 4.84 -10.09
N GLU A 24 7.31 6.08 -9.69
CA GLU A 24 8.65 6.49 -9.26
C GLU A 24 8.99 5.85 -7.89
N PRO A 25 10.28 5.71 -7.54
CA PRO A 25 10.69 5.31 -6.20
C PRO A 25 10.18 6.30 -5.14
N HIS A 26 9.31 5.84 -4.25
CA HIS A 26 8.72 6.72 -3.23
C HIS A 26 9.46 6.58 -1.91
N GLY A 27 10.44 7.47 -1.69
CA GLY A 27 11.20 7.56 -0.43
C GLY A 27 12.30 6.51 -0.29
N ASN A 28 12.63 5.78 -1.36
CA ASN A 28 13.63 4.70 -1.38
C ASN A 28 13.41 3.60 -0.33
N LEU A 29 12.17 3.41 0.14
CA LEU A 29 11.82 2.36 1.08
C LEU A 29 11.32 1.14 0.33
N GLY A 30 11.86 -0.03 0.68
CA GLY A 30 11.47 -1.29 0.05
C GLY A 30 10.02 -1.68 0.34
N ILE A 31 9.29 -2.09 -0.70
CA ILE A 31 7.95 -2.67 -0.58
C ILE A 31 8.08 -4.16 -0.32
N VAL A 32 7.59 -4.61 0.84
CA VAL A 32 7.72 -5.99 1.32
C VAL A 32 6.44 -6.78 1.13
N SER A 33 5.28 -6.12 1.24
CA SER A 33 3.97 -6.75 1.06
C SER A 33 3.00 -5.78 0.40
N MET A 34 1.99 -6.30 -0.30
CA MET A 34 0.97 -5.49 -0.97
C MET A 34 -0.40 -6.13 -0.89
N CYS A 35 -1.44 -5.31 -0.85
CA CYS A 35 -2.83 -5.75 -0.92
C CYS A 35 -3.70 -4.74 -1.68
N LEU A 36 -4.75 -5.24 -2.33
CA LEU A 36 -5.82 -4.41 -2.88
C LEU A 36 -6.91 -4.20 -1.83
N SER A 37 -7.40 -2.97 -1.74
CA SER A 37 -8.54 -2.59 -0.90
C SER A 37 -9.38 -1.54 -1.62
N SER A 38 -10.41 -1.04 -0.98
CA SER A 38 -11.14 0.16 -1.39
C SER A 38 -11.30 1.13 -0.23
N ASP A 39 -11.61 2.40 -0.54
CA ASP A 39 -12.09 3.36 0.44
C ASP A 39 -13.61 3.22 0.68
N THR A 40 -14.18 4.13 1.49
CA THR A 40 -15.62 4.10 1.81
C THR A 40 -16.54 4.39 0.63
N ALA A 41 -16.00 4.85 -0.50
CA ALA A 41 -16.74 5.10 -1.75
C ALA A 41 -16.47 3.99 -2.80
N ASP A 42 -15.92 2.85 -2.37
CA ASP A 42 -15.51 1.73 -3.23
C ASP A 42 -14.41 2.10 -4.25
N THR A 43 -13.69 3.20 -4.02
CA THR A 43 -12.55 3.57 -4.88
C THR A 43 -11.39 2.63 -4.60
N PRO A 44 -10.81 1.97 -5.63
CA PRO A 44 -9.76 0.99 -5.41
C PRO A 44 -8.45 1.65 -4.96
N LEU A 45 -7.81 1.02 -3.97
CA LEU A 45 -6.57 1.42 -3.34
C LEU A 45 -5.56 0.28 -3.36
N ILE A 46 -4.28 0.65 -3.34
CA ILE A 46 -3.18 -0.26 -3.05
C ILE A 46 -2.63 0.07 -1.66
N LEU A 47 -2.55 -0.95 -0.82
CA LEU A 47 -1.87 -0.93 0.46
C LEU A 47 -0.48 -1.56 0.26
N CYS A 48 0.58 -0.89 0.69
CA CYS A 48 1.94 -1.39 0.62
C CYS A 48 2.58 -1.38 2.00
N GLY A 49 3.00 -2.55 2.47
CA GLY A 49 3.80 -2.71 3.67
C GLY A 49 5.26 -2.49 3.37
N LEU A 50 5.90 -1.62 4.16
CA LEU A 50 7.27 -1.18 3.94
C LEU A 50 8.25 -1.87 4.89
N GLU A 51 9.52 -1.87 4.53
CA GLU A 51 10.59 -2.49 5.32
C GLU A 51 10.83 -1.81 6.68
N ASN A 52 10.42 -0.55 6.84
CA ASN A 52 10.61 0.23 8.07
C ASN A 52 9.40 0.19 9.03
N GLY A 53 8.41 -0.66 8.76
CA GLY A 53 7.20 -0.79 9.58
C GLY A 53 6.09 0.20 9.26
N CYS A 54 6.27 1.02 8.23
CA CYS A 54 5.22 1.91 7.73
C CYS A 54 4.34 1.22 6.69
N ILE A 55 3.15 1.78 6.46
CA ILE A 55 2.23 1.37 5.39
C ILE A 55 1.97 2.58 4.50
N SER A 56 2.13 2.43 3.19
CA SER A 56 1.68 3.45 2.23
C SER A 56 0.36 3.03 1.58
N VAL A 57 -0.56 3.98 1.44
CA VAL A 57 -1.85 3.82 0.77
C VAL A 57 -1.82 4.68 -0.49
N ARG A 58 -2.20 4.08 -1.62
CA ARG A 58 -2.03 4.69 -2.95
C ARG A 58 -3.25 4.48 -3.84
N ASN A 59 -3.46 5.40 -4.78
CA ASN A 59 -4.42 5.19 -5.85
C ASN A 59 -3.90 4.16 -6.86
N ILE A 60 -4.81 3.48 -7.55
CA ILE A 60 -4.46 2.56 -8.65
C ILE A 60 -4.56 3.27 -9.99
N LEU A 61 -5.63 4.03 -10.17
CA LEU A 61 -5.98 4.63 -11.44
C LEU A 61 -5.43 6.03 -11.53
N GLN A 62 -4.93 6.38 -12.71
CA GLN A 62 -4.63 7.76 -13.06
C GLN A 62 -5.94 8.56 -13.05
N THR A 63 -5.96 9.68 -12.34
CA THR A 63 -7.05 10.65 -12.36
C THR A 63 -6.62 11.89 -13.14
N GLN A 64 -7.54 12.84 -13.35
CA GLN A 64 -7.19 14.12 -13.97
C GLN A 64 -6.15 14.91 -13.16
N ASN A 65 -6.09 14.68 -11.83
CA ASN A 65 -5.29 15.45 -10.90
C ASN A 65 -4.07 14.70 -10.35
N ALA A 66 -3.97 13.39 -10.55
CA ALA A 66 -2.89 12.56 -10.00
C ALA A 66 -2.54 11.38 -10.92
N PRO A 67 -1.25 11.07 -11.11
CA PRO A 67 -0.83 9.86 -11.82
C PRO A 67 -1.23 8.60 -11.05
N ALA A 68 -1.16 7.45 -11.71
CA ALA A 68 -1.32 6.16 -11.04
C ALA A 68 -0.25 5.96 -9.95
N PHE A 69 -0.59 5.25 -8.87
CA PHE A 69 0.31 4.93 -7.74
C PHE A 69 0.77 6.12 -6.89
N THR A 70 0.13 7.28 -7.05
CA THR A 70 0.27 8.44 -6.16
C THR A 70 0.02 8.04 -4.70
N LEU A 71 0.89 8.52 -3.81
CA LEU A 71 0.76 8.37 -2.37
C LEU A 71 -0.42 9.20 -1.86
N LEU A 72 -1.42 8.55 -1.27
CA LEU A 72 -2.59 9.19 -0.66
C LEU A 72 -2.42 9.34 0.84
N LEU A 73 -1.97 8.27 1.52
CA LEU A 73 -1.67 8.28 2.95
C LEU A 73 -0.37 7.53 3.24
N TYR A 74 0.32 8.00 4.27
CA TYR A 74 1.51 7.36 4.82
C TYR A 74 1.30 7.09 6.31
N LEU A 75 1.07 5.84 6.65
CA LEU A 75 0.82 5.38 8.01
C LEU A 75 2.17 5.01 8.63
N ASN A 76 2.66 5.90 9.50
CA ASN A 76 3.93 5.76 10.19
C ASN A 76 3.72 5.45 11.68
N GLU A 77 4.83 5.38 12.42
CA GLU A 77 4.85 5.10 13.86
C GLU A 77 3.95 6.02 14.71
N TYR A 78 3.70 7.25 14.27
CA TYR A 78 2.80 8.17 14.97
C TYR A 78 1.34 7.73 14.91
N TYR A 79 0.94 7.08 13.82
CA TYR A 79 -0.44 6.68 13.60
C TYR A 79 -0.73 5.25 14.09
N SER A 80 0.21 4.29 13.98
CA SER A 80 0.21 2.96 14.63
C SER A 80 1.26 2.05 13.97
N SER A 81 1.84 0.99 14.52
CA SER A 81 2.02 0.37 15.86
C SER A 81 3.17 -0.67 15.79
N HIS A 82 3.61 -0.99 14.55
CA HIS A 82 4.85 -1.71 14.30
C HIS A 82 6.05 -0.86 14.70
N SER A 83 6.94 -1.47 15.49
CA SER A 83 8.18 -0.81 15.90
C SER A 83 8.97 -0.34 14.69
N LEU A 84 9.58 0.85 14.80
CA LEU A 84 10.51 1.37 13.81
C LEU A 84 11.54 0.29 13.45
N HIS A 85 11.80 0.12 12.15
CA HIS A 85 12.71 -0.89 11.57
C HIS A 85 12.20 -2.33 11.47
N ASN A 86 10.94 -2.63 11.81
CA ASN A 86 10.38 -3.96 11.60
C ASN A 86 9.49 -4.00 10.36
N ALA A 87 9.81 -4.85 9.40
CA ALA A 87 9.11 -4.89 8.13
C ALA A 87 7.66 -5.36 8.27
N ILE A 88 6.76 -4.77 7.49
CA ILE A 88 5.39 -5.27 7.35
C ILE A 88 5.37 -6.46 6.39
N LYS A 89 5.37 -7.67 6.95
CA LYS A 89 5.46 -8.92 6.19
C LYS A 89 4.19 -9.32 5.49
N CYS A 90 3.03 -8.92 6.01
CA CYS A 90 1.75 -9.23 5.39
C CYS A 90 0.73 -8.12 5.63
N ILE A 91 -0.01 -7.81 4.57
CA ILE A 91 -1.19 -6.96 4.60
C ILE A 91 -2.31 -7.70 3.88
N VAL A 92 -3.50 -7.70 4.46
CA VAL A 92 -4.69 -8.35 3.89
C VAL A 92 -5.93 -7.49 4.12
N SER A 93 -6.75 -7.33 3.08
CA SER A 93 -8.02 -6.63 3.18
C SER A 93 -9.03 -7.43 4.00
N GLY A 94 -9.87 -6.70 4.73
CA GLY A 94 -10.91 -7.23 5.60
C GLY A 94 -12.28 -6.66 5.24
N PRO A 95 -13.33 -7.08 5.97
CA PRO A 95 -14.68 -6.56 5.76
C PRO A 95 -14.78 -5.08 6.16
N SER A 96 -15.80 -4.39 5.63
CA SER A 96 -16.20 -3.04 6.08
C SER A 96 -15.07 -2.00 6.06
N ASN A 97 -14.31 -1.94 4.97
CA ASN A 97 -13.16 -1.03 4.78
C ASN A 97 -12.06 -1.21 5.84
N THR A 98 -11.95 -2.42 6.38
CA THR A 98 -10.90 -2.80 7.32
C THR A 98 -9.74 -3.44 6.56
N PHE A 99 -8.52 -3.36 7.08
CA PHE A 99 -7.43 -4.23 6.68
C PHE A 99 -6.57 -4.62 7.89
N TYR A 100 -5.81 -5.69 7.73
CA TYR A 100 -4.95 -6.24 8.75
C TYR A 100 -3.50 -6.13 8.30
N SER A 101 -2.59 -5.77 9.22
CA SER A 101 -1.15 -5.82 8.99
C SER A 101 -0.47 -6.66 10.06
N CYS A 102 0.60 -7.36 9.68
CA CYS A 102 1.51 -7.99 10.62
C CYS A 102 2.97 -7.87 10.15
N GLY A 103 3.90 -7.86 11.10
CA GLY A 103 5.32 -7.61 10.85
C GLY A 103 6.24 -8.28 11.87
N ASP A 104 7.53 -7.96 11.79
CA ASP A 104 8.58 -8.60 12.60
C ASP A 104 8.50 -8.27 14.10
N ASP A 105 7.64 -7.33 14.50
CA ASP A 105 7.42 -6.96 15.90
C ASP A 105 6.47 -7.91 16.66
N GLY A 106 5.96 -8.95 15.98
CA GLY A 106 5.06 -9.93 16.57
C GLY A 106 3.64 -9.43 16.81
N LYS A 107 3.27 -8.26 16.29
CA LYS A 107 1.91 -7.71 16.41
C LYS A 107 1.11 -7.95 15.14
N MET A 108 -0.21 -8.07 15.32
CA MET A 108 -1.19 -7.89 14.26
C MET A 108 -2.03 -6.66 14.58
N ILE A 109 -2.17 -5.76 13.63
CA ILE A 109 -2.94 -4.52 13.77
C ILE A 109 -4.14 -4.56 12.85
N VAL A 110 -5.28 -4.10 13.37
CA VAL A 110 -6.51 -3.91 12.61
C VAL A 110 -6.67 -2.42 12.32
N TRP A 111 -6.90 -2.09 11.06
CA TRP A 111 -7.04 -0.72 10.57
C TRP A 111 -8.39 -0.54 9.90
N GLN A 112 -9.02 0.63 10.04
CA GLN A 112 -10.25 0.95 9.33
C GLN A 112 -10.09 2.23 8.52
N ILE A 113 -10.47 2.18 7.25
CA ILE A 113 -10.56 3.35 6.37
C ILE A 113 -11.95 3.97 6.59
N THR A 114 -11.98 5.18 7.13
CA THR A 114 -13.21 5.85 7.58
C THR A 114 -13.66 6.99 6.66
N GLY A 115 -12.93 7.28 5.59
CA GLY A 115 -13.27 8.35 4.66
C GLY A 115 -12.89 8.05 3.22
N GLN A 116 -13.36 8.92 2.32
CA GLN A 116 -13.01 8.91 0.91
C GLN A 116 -11.61 9.52 0.73
N LEU A 117 -10.74 8.82 0.01
CA LEU A 117 -9.33 9.20 -0.13
C LEU A 117 -8.97 9.74 -1.52
N VAL A 118 -9.90 9.68 -2.48
CA VAL A 118 -9.75 10.17 -3.86
C VAL A 118 -10.88 11.11 -4.23
#